data_AF-A0A1Y1V5A1-F1
#
_entry.id   AF-A0A1Y1V5A1-F1
#
_cell.length_a   1.000
_cell.length_b   1.000
_cell.length_c   1.000
_cell.angle_alpha   90.00
_cell.angle_beta   90.00
_cell.angle_gamma   90.00
#
_symmetry.space_group_name_H-M   'P 1'
#
loop_
_entity.id
_entity.type
_entity.pdbx_description
1 polymer ?
#
loop_
_entity_poly.entity_id
_entity_poly.type
_entity_poly.pdbx_seq_one_letter_code
_entity_poly.pdbx_strand_id
1 'polypeptide(L)'
;MKFSNILSSLSLFALSASAAFWDNIERTELFEIMETRVPEMRVTLGNDTWNEMVEKAQVNDLSKSSPFETQAQMKFIYDGVEEEYIINFKLGGRYSRETIKPGYNIKIKGSGETLHGTKNFRLRGDNRDASLMREKITTEILQKSGLLAVEVGYTELYVNDQYMGIYVVSDAVKGKWIRRKFGDEREDIKTLYQCKEDGSRLDDPTTKDKCVNANEDFLDYMEPFHKFIDQVQAAKTRSDLEKIMDVDNFLKYMAFEWIVGTWDHYLGNFCHNFYWYQQPNGIWVYIPYDHDVDMGSDIWTAFFPDKPFSSIDEIEFANVSFKDFELNHPILKILVHDDDTVFRQLVGDIVSKVFNPDTLLTRINTVRSLIDPYVKKDKELNAGMINKLGKNSRYNYEHFYLNSEYTYIFNDDYGFKGYGLKDWIVRHYNFIANYYGIDKNHKLIEPRPEPVVLPYTFTYERVLIGEKVREVVRGQQYAIQQYSPNPSYADDSAPVLGVNKFIKEQKDKKPQQIEQTEQCWSKKLNYPCCKCTTYPIYKDNDGAWGIENNSWCGIPNNCPKSECPGKIYGYNCCDNCNVISTDQIGNWGISNGQWCSIKESC
;
A
#
# COMPACT_ATOMS: atom_id res chain seq x y z
N MET A 1 38.28 -38.84 8.93
CA MET A 1 38.91 -38.39 7.69
C MET A 1 37.93 -38.58 6.54
N LYS A 2 37.68 -37.49 5.80
CA LYS A 2 37.20 -37.36 4.40
C LYS A 2 35.84 -38.00 4.06
N PHE A 3 34.75 -37.24 4.02
CA PHE A 3 34.26 -36.39 2.90
C PHE A 3 34.16 -37.11 1.55
N SER A 4 32.95 -37.26 1.05
CA SER A 4 32.64 -36.98 -0.35
C SER A 4 31.23 -36.44 -0.48
N ASN A 5 31.15 -35.19 -0.95
CA ASN A 5 29.94 -34.44 -1.25
C ASN A 5 29.25 -35.01 -2.49
N ILE A 6 27.92 -35.10 -2.45
CA ILE A 6 27.07 -35.12 -3.65
C ILE A 6 26.37 -33.76 -3.66
N LEU A 7 26.85 -32.84 -4.51
CA LEU A 7 26.15 -31.60 -4.81
C LEU A 7 24.86 -31.96 -5.56
N SER A 8 23.72 -31.70 -4.94
CA SER A 8 22.44 -31.55 -5.63
C SER A 8 22.47 -30.23 -6.40
N SER A 9 22.30 -30.32 -7.70
CA SER A 9 21.98 -29.19 -8.56
C SER A 9 20.55 -28.72 -8.23
N LEU A 10 20.41 -27.80 -7.26
CA LEU A 10 19.24 -26.95 -7.20
C LEU A 10 19.36 -25.93 -8.33
N SER A 11 18.57 -26.15 -9.38
CA SER A 11 18.24 -25.15 -10.37
C SER A 11 17.63 -23.92 -9.68
N LEU A 12 18.43 -22.88 -9.48
CA LEU A 12 17.97 -21.51 -9.28
C LEU A 12 17.28 -21.06 -10.57
N PHE A 13 15.99 -21.31 -10.68
CA PHE A 13 15.09 -20.57 -11.56
C PHE A 13 13.90 -20.10 -10.72
N ALA A 14 14.16 -19.13 -9.85
CA ALA A 14 13.14 -18.31 -9.22
C ALA A 14 13.75 -16.97 -8.81
N LEU A 15 12.98 -15.90 -9.01
CA LEU A 15 13.17 -14.55 -8.46
C LEU A 15 14.13 -13.60 -9.20
N SER A 16 13.74 -13.18 -10.40
CA SER A 16 14.08 -11.82 -10.89
C SER A 16 12.85 -10.99 -11.29
N ALA A 17 11.64 -11.53 -11.15
CA ALA A 17 10.40 -10.83 -11.53
C ALA A 17 9.73 -10.06 -10.37
N SER A 18 10.16 -10.26 -9.12
CA SER A 18 9.47 -9.70 -7.94
C SER A 18 9.88 -8.27 -7.58
N ALA A 19 11.06 -7.79 -8.02
CA ALA A 19 11.53 -6.44 -7.69
C ALA A 19 10.84 -5.35 -8.53
N ALA A 20 10.64 -5.59 -9.84
CA ALA A 20 10.17 -4.57 -10.79
C ALA A 20 8.81 -3.91 -10.44
N PHE A 21 7.92 -4.62 -9.73
CA PHE A 21 6.64 -4.04 -9.35
C PHE A 21 6.77 -3.01 -8.21
N TRP A 22 7.86 -3.00 -7.43
CA TRP A 22 7.95 -2.18 -6.20
C TRP A 22 9.12 -1.21 -6.15
N ASP A 23 9.92 -1.09 -7.21
CA ASP A 23 11.20 -0.34 -7.23
C ASP A 23 11.13 1.13 -6.74
N ASN A 24 9.93 1.71 -6.62
CA ASN A 24 9.71 3.10 -6.20
C ASN A 24 8.82 3.28 -4.94
N ILE A 25 8.51 2.22 -4.18
CA ILE A 25 7.56 2.29 -3.05
C ILE A 25 8.25 1.82 -1.75
N GLU A 26 8.43 2.74 -0.81
CA GLU A 26 8.98 2.43 0.52
C GLU A 26 7.95 1.66 1.37
N ARG A 27 8.29 0.41 1.71
CA ARG A 27 7.49 -0.51 2.53
C ARG A 27 8.26 -0.85 3.80
N THR A 28 7.59 -1.38 4.81
CA THR A 28 8.31 -2.00 5.92
C THR A 28 8.76 -3.41 5.52
N GLU A 29 9.84 -3.86 6.15
CA GLU A 29 10.38 -5.21 5.96
C GLU A 29 9.29 -6.29 6.18
N LEU A 30 8.32 -6.09 7.08
CA LEU A 30 7.20 -7.02 7.26
C LEU A 30 6.45 -7.27 5.94
N PHE A 31 6.10 -6.20 5.24
CA PHE A 31 5.33 -6.29 4.01
C PHE A 31 6.20 -6.65 2.81
N GLU A 32 7.52 -6.45 2.87
CA GLU A 32 8.47 -7.00 1.90
C GLU A 32 8.59 -8.53 2.04
N ILE A 33 8.63 -9.05 3.28
CA ILE A 33 8.56 -10.49 3.54
C ILE A 33 7.28 -11.08 2.97
N MET A 34 6.13 -10.47 3.29
CA MET A 34 4.79 -10.93 2.85
C MET A 34 4.52 -10.76 1.36
N GLU A 35 5.40 -10.08 0.63
CA GLU A 35 5.28 -9.93 -0.82
C GLU A 35 5.57 -11.23 -1.56
N THR A 36 6.42 -12.08 -1.00
CA THR A 36 6.89 -13.32 -1.63
C THR A 36 6.58 -14.57 -0.80
N ARG A 37 5.99 -14.40 0.40
CA ARG A 37 5.78 -15.47 1.38
C ARG A 37 4.47 -15.26 2.13
N VAL A 38 3.93 -16.34 2.68
CA VAL A 38 2.84 -16.29 3.68
C VAL A 38 3.42 -16.78 5.01
N PRO A 39 3.92 -15.88 5.88
CA PRO A 39 4.46 -16.26 7.19
C PRO A 39 3.40 -16.82 8.13
N GLU A 40 3.82 -17.52 9.19
CA GLU A 40 2.94 -17.92 10.29
C GLU A 40 3.00 -16.93 11.45
N MET A 41 1.84 -16.61 12.01
CA MET A 41 1.70 -15.97 13.31
C MET A 41 1.06 -16.96 14.28
N ARG A 42 1.83 -17.43 15.27
CA ARG A 42 1.34 -18.35 16.31
C ARG A 42 1.15 -17.60 17.62
N VAL A 43 -0.10 -17.41 18.02
CA VAL A 43 -0.48 -16.72 19.25
C VAL A 43 -0.73 -17.74 20.37
N THR A 44 -0.15 -17.49 21.54
CA THR A 44 -0.31 -18.32 22.74
C THR A 44 -0.85 -17.46 23.88
N LEU A 45 -1.95 -17.91 24.50
CA LEU A 45 -2.61 -17.26 25.62
C LEU A 45 -3.33 -18.30 26.51
N GLY A 46 -3.72 -17.90 27.73
CA GLY A 46 -4.46 -18.79 28.65
C GLY A 46 -5.78 -19.27 28.04
N ASN A 47 -6.11 -20.55 28.24
CA ASN A 47 -7.33 -21.16 27.67
C ASN A 47 -8.60 -20.42 28.09
N ASP A 48 -8.70 -19.98 29.35
CA ASP A 48 -9.86 -19.21 29.83
C ASP A 48 -10.01 -17.88 29.10
N THR A 49 -8.89 -17.19 28.85
CA THR A 49 -8.86 -15.93 28.09
C THR A 49 -9.25 -16.14 26.62
N TRP A 50 -8.80 -17.25 26.01
CA TRP A 50 -9.22 -17.60 24.66
C TRP A 50 -10.71 -17.95 24.59
N ASN A 51 -11.20 -18.73 25.55
CA ASN A 51 -12.62 -19.08 25.64
C ASN A 51 -13.49 -17.84 25.80
N GLU A 52 -13.07 -16.86 26.61
CA GLU A 52 -13.76 -15.58 26.71
C GLU A 52 -13.76 -14.83 25.38
N MET A 53 -12.62 -14.77 24.67
CA MET A 53 -12.57 -14.15 23.33
C MET A 53 -13.55 -14.82 22.35
N VAL A 54 -13.62 -16.15 22.36
CA VAL A 54 -14.55 -16.92 21.53
C VAL A 54 -16.00 -16.63 21.93
N GLU A 55 -16.32 -16.56 23.21
CA GLU A 55 -17.64 -16.18 23.71
C GLU A 55 -18.04 -14.78 23.23
N LYS A 56 -17.13 -13.80 23.37
CA LYS A 56 -17.33 -12.41 22.90
C LYS A 56 -17.47 -12.31 21.38
N ALA A 57 -16.92 -13.27 20.63
CA ALA A 57 -17.08 -13.34 19.19
C ALA A 57 -18.45 -13.88 18.75
N GLN A 58 -19.26 -14.47 19.64
CA GLN A 58 -20.59 -15.01 19.28
C GLN A 58 -21.62 -13.88 19.06
N VAL A 59 -21.56 -13.23 17.91
CA VAL A 59 -22.36 -12.04 17.60
C VAL A 59 -22.98 -12.17 16.21
N ASN A 60 -24.27 -11.88 16.11
CA ASN A 60 -25.01 -11.77 14.83
C ASN A 60 -25.62 -10.38 14.60
N ASP A 61 -25.32 -9.44 15.49
CA ASP A 61 -25.85 -8.08 15.54
C ASP A 61 -24.81 -7.20 16.23
N LEU A 62 -24.32 -6.18 15.53
CA LEU A 62 -23.28 -5.26 15.99
C LEU A 62 -23.60 -4.64 17.35
N SER A 63 -24.87 -4.41 17.68
CA SER A 63 -25.30 -3.84 18.97
C SER A 63 -24.94 -4.72 20.17
N LYS A 64 -24.74 -6.03 19.95
CA LYS A 64 -24.31 -7.00 20.98
C LYS A 64 -22.79 -7.14 21.06
N SER A 65 -22.07 -6.52 20.13
CA SER A 65 -20.62 -6.60 20.11
C SER A 65 -20.01 -5.83 21.29
N SER A 66 -19.05 -6.45 21.96
CA SER A 66 -18.25 -5.80 23.00
C SER A 66 -16.76 -5.89 22.66
N PRO A 67 -15.97 -4.84 22.95
CA PRO A 67 -14.53 -4.89 22.74
C PRO A 67 -13.90 -5.90 23.72
N PHE A 68 -12.94 -6.68 23.23
CA PHE A 68 -12.14 -7.57 24.05
C PHE A 68 -10.69 -7.51 23.60
N GLU A 69 -9.78 -7.29 24.54
CA GLU A 69 -8.33 -7.16 24.32
C GLU A 69 -7.59 -7.85 25.46
N THR A 70 -6.52 -8.56 25.13
CA THR A 70 -5.68 -9.25 26.09
C THR A 70 -4.20 -9.19 25.68
N GLN A 71 -3.31 -9.52 26.61
CA GLN A 71 -1.90 -9.74 26.29
C GLN A 71 -1.70 -11.21 25.87
N ALA A 72 -0.90 -11.44 24.84
CA ALA A 72 -0.52 -12.77 24.39
C ALA A 72 0.96 -12.81 23.99
N GLN A 73 1.53 -14.01 23.93
CA GLN A 73 2.80 -14.25 23.25
C GLN A 73 2.50 -14.56 21.78
N MET A 74 3.29 -14.02 20.86
CA MET A 74 3.20 -14.33 19.44
C MET A 74 4.57 -14.76 18.94
N LYS A 75 4.61 -15.87 18.22
CA LYS A 75 5.76 -16.28 17.41
C LYS A 75 5.49 -15.94 15.95
N PHE A 76 6.39 -15.21 15.31
CA PHE A 76 6.39 -14.94 13.88
C PHE A 76 7.39 -15.85 13.20
N ILE A 77 6.95 -16.59 12.17
CA ILE A 77 7.76 -17.61 11.51
C ILE A 77 7.78 -17.38 10.00
N TYR A 78 8.97 -17.30 9.42
CA TYR A 78 9.20 -17.19 7.98
C TYR A 78 10.57 -17.79 7.64
N ASP A 79 10.68 -18.58 6.55
CA ASP A 79 11.94 -19.19 6.08
C ASP A 79 12.76 -19.93 7.16
N GLY A 80 12.10 -20.53 8.15
CA GLY A 80 12.75 -21.22 9.28
C GLY A 80 13.32 -20.28 10.36
N VAL A 81 13.16 -18.97 10.21
CA VAL A 81 13.38 -17.98 11.26
C VAL A 81 12.17 -17.97 12.19
N GLU A 82 12.42 -17.95 13.50
CA GLU A 82 11.40 -17.81 14.53
C GLU A 82 11.71 -16.61 15.41
N GLU A 83 10.75 -15.70 15.54
CA GLU A 83 10.88 -14.49 16.36
C GLU A 83 9.72 -14.40 17.35
N GLU A 84 9.99 -14.02 18.59
CA GLU A 84 8.98 -13.96 19.65
C GLU A 84 8.69 -12.53 20.08
N TYR A 85 7.41 -12.23 20.25
CA TYR A 85 6.90 -10.92 20.60
C TYR A 85 5.83 -11.04 21.68
N ILE A 86 5.81 -10.11 22.62
CA ILE A 86 4.64 -9.89 23.46
C ILE A 86 3.73 -8.91 22.72
N ILE A 87 2.45 -9.26 22.59
CA ILE A 87 1.48 -8.46 21.84
C ILE A 87 0.27 -8.10 22.70
N ASN A 88 -0.35 -6.98 22.40
CA ASN A 88 -1.78 -6.79 22.65
C ASN A 88 -2.55 -7.43 21.49
N PHE A 89 -3.43 -8.37 21.83
CA PHE A 89 -4.27 -9.12 20.90
C PHE A 89 -5.74 -8.79 21.16
N LYS A 90 -6.39 -8.15 20.20
CA LYS A 90 -7.75 -7.60 20.35
C LYS A 90 -8.67 -8.16 19.28
N LEU A 91 -9.91 -8.51 19.65
CA LEU A 91 -10.95 -8.86 18.69
C LEU A 91 -11.22 -7.63 17.79
N GLY A 92 -10.95 -7.78 16.49
CA GLY A 92 -10.93 -6.69 15.51
C GLY A 92 -12.30 -6.44 14.86
N GLY A 93 -12.36 -5.41 14.02
CA GLY A 93 -13.52 -5.12 13.18
C GLY A 93 -14.71 -4.44 13.85
N ARG A 94 -15.64 -3.95 13.02
CA ARG A 94 -16.98 -3.48 13.39
C ARG A 94 -18.01 -4.47 12.82
N TYR A 95 -18.46 -4.26 11.58
CA TYR A 95 -19.38 -5.17 10.89
C TYR A 95 -18.82 -6.59 10.74
N SER A 96 -17.52 -6.72 10.48
CA SER A 96 -16.87 -8.03 10.31
C SER A 96 -16.94 -8.93 11.55
N ARG A 97 -17.28 -8.39 12.74
CA ARG A 97 -17.56 -9.22 13.93
C ARG A 97 -18.85 -10.03 13.81
N GLU A 98 -19.79 -9.59 12.98
CA GLU A 98 -21.01 -10.36 12.68
C GLU A 98 -20.77 -11.50 11.68
N THR A 99 -19.54 -11.69 11.21
CA THR A 99 -19.20 -12.78 10.28
C THR A 99 -18.62 -13.97 11.03
N ILE A 100 -18.67 -15.15 10.42
CA ILE A 100 -18.20 -16.39 11.06
C ILE A 100 -16.70 -16.37 11.45
N LYS A 101 -15.88 -15.64 10.71
CA LYS A 101 -14.42 -15.55 10.90
C LYS A 101 -14.05 -14.11 11.25
N PRO A 102 -14.05 -13.74 12.54
CA PRO A 102 -13.71 -12.38 12.96
C PRO A 102 -12.24 -12.08 12.71
N GLY A 103 -11.94 -10.78 12.58
CA GLY A 103 -10.57 -10.27 12.51
C GLY A 103 -9.97 -10.00 13.89
N TYR A 104 -8.69 -9.63 13.89
CA TYR A 104 -7.93 -9.28 15.09
C TYR A 104 -7.10 -8.02 14.86
N ASN A 105 -6.94 -7.19 15.88
CA ASN A 105 -5.96 -6.10 15.89
C ASN A 105 -4.77 -6.53 16.74
N ILE A 106 -3.56 -6.40 16.19
CA ILE A 106 -2.31 -6.74 16.87
C ILE A 106 -1.50 -5.46 17.07
N LYS A 107 -1.01 -5.27 18.30
CA LYS A 107 -0.03 -4.24 18.63
C LYS A 107 1.14 -4.89 19.35
N ILE A 108 2.34 -4.76 18.79
CA ILE A 108 3.57 -5.24 19.44
C ILE A 108 3.77 -4.43 20.74
N LYS A 109 4.06 -5.06 21.89
CA LYS A 109 4.39 -4.35 23.13
C LYS A 109 5.85 -3.86 23.10
N GLY A 110 6.35 -3.27 24.18
CA GLY A 110 7.69 -2.69 24.24
C GLY A 110 7.81 -1.29 23.62
N SER A 111 8.60 -0.42 24.24
CA SER A 111 8.94 0.88 23.66
C SER A 111 9.93 0.67 22.51
N GLY A 112 9.69 1.28 21.36
CA GLY A 112 10.54 1.11 20.18
C GLY A 112 10.27 -0.16 19.36
N GLU A 113 9.99 -1.31 20.01
CA GLU A 113 9.79 -2.61 19.36
C GLU A 113 8.76 -2.56 18.21
N THR A 114 9.03 -3.33 17.17
CA THR A 114 8.19 -3.51 15.98
C THR A 114 8.42 -4.91 15.42
N LEU A 115 7.42 -5.46 14.75
CA LEU A 115 7.60 -6.60 13.86
C LEU A 115 8.05 -6.05 12.51
N HIS A 116 9.34 -6.17 12.20
CA HIS A 116 9.93 -5.73 10.92
C HIS A 116 9.46 -4.34 10.46
N GLY A 117 9.55 -3.34 11.36
CA GLY A 117 9.14 -1.95 11.10
C GLY A 117 7.65 -1.63 11.33
N THR A 118 6.80 -2.63 11.57
CA THR A 118 5.36 -2.44 11.81
C THR A 118 4.99 -2.63 13.28
N LYS A 119 4.24 -1.67 13.86
CA LYS A 119 3.85 -1.69 15.29
C LYS A 119 2.41 -2.12 15.53
N ASN A 120 1.49 -1.65 14.69
CA ASN A 120 0.07 -1.92 14.78
C ASN A 120 -0.36 -2.44 13.42
N PHE A 121 -1.07 -3.55 13.38
CA PHE A 121 -1.60 -4.11 12.14
C PHE A 121 -2.86 -4.91 12.45
N ARG A 122 -3.63 -5.21 11.41
CA ARG A 122 -4.91 -5.91 11.49
C ARG A 122 -4.79 -7.23 10.76
N LEU A 123 -5.36 -8.29 11.35
CA LEU A 123 -5.64 -9.55 10.69
C LEU A 123 -7.12 -9.54 10.32
N ARG A 124 -7.44 -9.66 9.03
CA ARG A 124 -8.82 -9.64 8.54
C ARG A 124 -9.21 -10.98 7.94
N GLY A 125 -10.45 -11.38 8.23
CA GLY A 125 -11.04 -12.59 7.68
C GLY A 125 -11.67 -12.39 6.30
N ASP A 126 -11.91 -11.14 5.89
CA ASP A 126 -12.46 -10.71 4.59
C ASP A 126 -13.58 -11.60 4.03
N ASN A 127 -14.52 -11.98 4.91
CA ASN A 127 -15.57 -12.96 4.61
C ASN A 127 -16.49 -12.61 3.44
N ARG A 128 -16.54 -11.33 3.04
CA ARG A 128 -17.33 -10.82 1.91
C ARG A 128 -16.56 -10.90 0.58
N ASP A 129 -15.24 -10.97 0.63
CA ASP A 129 -14.39 -11.09 -0.54
C ASP A 129 -14.12 -12.57 -0.85
N ALA A 130 -14.80 -13.11 -1.86
CA ALA A 130 -14.53 -14.49 -2.29
C ALA A 130 -13.09 -14.68 -2.79
N SER A 131 -12.47 -13.63 -3.32
CA SER A 131 -11.09 -13.69 -3.83
C SER A 131 -10.02 -13.57 -2.74
N LEU A 132 -10.34 -13.04 -1.56
CA LEU A 132 -9.38 -12.66 -0.51
C LEU A 132 -8.21 -11.78 -1.00
N MET A 133 -8.41 -11.04 -2.08
CA MET A 133 -7.38 -10.33 -2.83
C MET A 133 -7.70 -8.86 -3.08
N ARG A 134 -8.93 -8.41 -2.82
CA ARG A 134 -9.36 -7.04 -3.12
C ARG A 134 -8.53 -6.00 -2.38
N GLU A 135 -8.41 -6.11 -1.06
CA GLU A 135 -7.63 -5.14 -0.28
C GLU A 135 -6.16 -5.12 -0.71
N LYS A 136 -5.59 -6.30 -1.01
CA LYS A 136 -4.23 -6.42 -1.54
C LYS A 136 -4.11 -5.65 -2.85
N ILE A 137 -4.81 -6.08 -3.91
CA ILE A 137 -4.68 -5.51 -5.26
C ILE A 137 -5.02 -4.02 -5.28
N THR A 138 -6.05 -3.60 -4.56
CA THR A 138 -6.48 -2.20 -4.51
C THR A 138 -5.44 -1.28 -3.88
N THR A 139 -4.81 -1.70 -2.77
CA THR A 139 -3.73 -0.90 -2.16
C THR A 139 -2.48 -0.83 -3.04
N GLU A 140 -2.21 -1.85 -3.87
CA GLU A 140 -1.11 -1.79 -4.84
C GLU A 140 -1.41 -0.82 -5.99
N ILE A 141 -2.65 -0.76 -6.45
CA ILE A 141 -3.09 0.23 -7.45
C ILE A 141 -2.82 1.64 -6.93
N LEU A 142 -3.19 1.94 -5.67
CA LEU A 142 -2.86 3.23 -5.04
C LEU A 142 -1.36 3.49 -5.04
N GLN A 143 -0.56 2.55 -4.53
CA GLN A 143 0.86 2.72 -4.34
C GLN A 143 1.63 2.86 -5.67
N LYS A 144 1.34 2.03 -6.68
CA LYS A 144 1.94 2.15 -8.03
C LYS A 144 1.47 3.43 -8.74
N SER A 145 0.29 3.92 -8.42
CA SER A 145 -0.17 5.24 -8.86
C SER A 145 0.51 6.39 -8.11
N GLY A 146 1.40 6.15 -7.15
CA GLY A 146 2.09 7.19 -6.37
C GLY A 146 1.27 7.78 -5.22
N LEU A 147 0.11 7.19 -4.93
CA LEU A 147 -0.72 7.55 -3.78
C LEU A 147 -0.29 6.77 -2.53
N LEU A 148 -0.59 7.32 -1.36
CA LEU A 148 -0.35 6.62 -0.11
C LEU A 148 -1.49 5.65 0.18
N ALA A 149 -1.14 4.46 0.63
CA ALA A 149 -2.08 3.46 1.13
C ALA A 149 -1.38 2.66 2.23
N VAL A 150 -2.20 2.02 3.07
CA VAL A 150 -1.70 0.96 3.95
C VAL A 150 -1.12 -0.17 3.11
N GLU A 151 -0.09 -0.82 3.64
CA GLU A 151 0.48 -2.01 3.05
C GLU A 151 -0.33 -3.24 3.45
N VAL A 152 -0.47 -4.18 2.51
CA VAL A 152 -1.26 -5.39 2.68
C VAL A 152 -0.43 -6.63 2.31
N GLY A 153 -0.59 -7.68 3.11
CA GLY A 153 0.05 -8.98 2.96
C GLY A 153 -0.83 -10.10 3.49
N TYR A 154 -0.25 -11.26 3.76
CA TYR A 154 -0.97 -12.46 4.22
C TYR A 154 -0.23 -13.16 5.34
N THR A 155 -0.96 -13.90 6.18
CA THR A 155 -0.38 -14.80 7.18
C THR A 155 -1.28 -16.00 7.42
N GLU A 156 -0.70 -17.13 7.79
CA GLU A 156 -1.44 -18.19 8.48
C GLU A 156 -1.47 -17.88 9.98
N LEU A 157 -2.66 -17.85 10.58
CA LEU A 157 -2.82 -17.64 12.01
C LEU A 157 -3.01 -18.97 12.74
N TYR A 158 -2.33 -19.12 13.88
CA TYR A 158 -2.60 -20.17 14.87
C TYR A 158 -2.88 -19.52 16.22
N VAL A 159 -3.84 -20.06 16.97
CA VAL A 159 -4.11 -19.65 18.35
C VAL A 159 -4.12 -20.90 19.22
N ASN A 160 -3.24 -20.97 20.23
CA ASN A 160 -3.03 -22.16 21.07
C ASN A 160 -2.87 -23.44 20.23
N ASP A 161 -1.97 -23.38 19.23
CA ASP A 161 -1.66 -24.43 18.26
C ASP A 161 -2.83 -24.87 17.34
N GLN A 162 -4.01 -24.29 17.50
CA GLN A 162 -5.13 -24.51 16.59
C GLN A 162 -4.99 -23.60 15.36
N TYR A 163 -5.08 -24.18 14.17
CA TYR A 163 -5.06 -23.44 12.90
C TYR A 163 -6.33 -22.60 12.74
N MET A 164 -6.16 -21.29 12.59
CA MET A 164 -7.23 -20.31 12.38
C MET A 164 -7.41 -19.93 10.91
N GLY A 165 -6.57 -20.41 10.01
CA GLY A 165 -6.69 -20.10 8.58
C GLY A 165 -5.75 -19.01 8.10
N ILE A 166 -5.84 -18.73 6.80
CA ILE A 166 -5.20 -17.56 6.20
C ILE A 166 -5.95 -16.28 6.58
N TYR A 167 -5.22 -15.22 6.88
CA TYR A 167 -5.73 -13.88 7.17
C TYR A 167 -5.05 -12.85 6.27
N VAL A 168 -5.80 -11.83 5.85
CA VAL A 168 -5.25 -10.63 5.22
C VAL A 168 -4.62 -9.77 6.30
N VAL A 169 -3.35 -9.40 6.13
CA VAL A 169 -2.61 -8.54 7.05
C VAL A 169 -2.61 -7.13 6.48
N SER A 170 -3.14 -6.16 7.21
CA SER A 170 -3.23 -4.76 6.78
C SER A 170 -2.56 -3.85 7.81
N ASP A 171 -1.69 -2.93 7.36
CA ASP A 171 -1.09 -1.92 8.25
C ASP A 171 -2.18 -1.01 8.85
N ALA A 172 -1.87 -0.30 9.92
CA ALA A 172 -2.80 0.60 10.59
C ALA A 172 -2.33 2.05 10.49
N VAL A 173 -3.19 2.92 9.94
CA VAL A 173 -2.99 4.37 9.93
C VAL A 173 -3.02 4.90 11.38
N LYS A 174 -1.83 5.05 11.94
CA LYS A 174 -1.55 5.54 13.29
C LYS A 174 -0.30 6.42 13.25
N GLY A 175 0.08 7.02 14.39
CA GLY A 175 1.22 7.92 14.49
C GLY A 175 2.49 7.40 13.81
N LYS A 176 2.94 6.17 14.09
CA LYS A 176 4.13 5.58 13.43
C LYS A 176 4.01 5.48 11.91
N TRP A 177 2.83 5.13 11.38
CA TRP A 177 2.58 5.08 9.94
C TRP A 177 2.67 6.49 9.34
N ILE A 178 2.09 7.50 10.00
CA ILE A 178 2.19 8.91 9.57
C ILE A 178 3.65 9.37 9.53
N ARG A 179 4.46 9.07 10.56
CA ARG A 179 5.89 9.42 10.54
C ARG A 179 6.62 8.79 9.36
N ARG A 180 6.38 7.49 9.14
CA ARG A 180 7.02 6.72 8.07
C ARG A 180 6.64 7.26 6.69
N LYS A 181 5.35 7.53 6.46
CA LYS A 181 4.86 7.96 5.15
C LYS A 181 5.10 9.45 4.91
N PHE A 182 4.84 10.33 5.87
CA PHE A 182 4.91 11.79 5.67
C PHE A 182 6.22 12.43 6.13
N GLY A 183 7.09 11.69 6.82
CA GLY A 183 8.30 12.26 7.42
C GLY A 183 7.99 13.22 8.58
N ASP A 184 6.84 13.07 9.24
CA ASP A 184 6.43 13.93 10.34
C ASP A 184 7.22 13.63 11.62
N GLU A 185 8.05 14.58 12.04
CA GLU A 185 8.94 14.46 13.22
C GLU A 185 8.31 14.99 14.52
N ARG A 186 7.07 15.49 14.49
CA ARG A 186 6.38 15.94 15.71
C ARG A 186 6.28 14.80 16.71
N GLU A 187 6.57 15.04 17.98
CA GLU A 187 6.47 14.02 19.03
C GLU A 187 5.09 13.35 19.05
N ASP A 188 4.04 14.17 19.04
CA ASP A 188 2.64 13.72 18.99
C ASP A 188 1.98 14.08 17.66
N ILE A 189 1.39 13.07 17.00
CA ILE A 189 0.52 13.29 15.84
C ILE A 189 -0.89 13.59 16.36
N LYS A 190 -1.18 14.87 16.62
CA LYS A 190 -2.48 15.32 17.17
C LYS A 190 -3.54 15.59 16.11
N THR A 191 -3.14 15.78 14.86
CA THR A 191 -4.02 16.24 13.76
C THR A 191 -4.36 15.13 12.76
N LEU A 192 -4.65 13.93 13.27
CA LEU A 192 -5.11 12.79 12.47
C LEU A 192 -6.54 12.44 12.91
N TYR A 193 -7.50 12.54 11.99
CA TYR A 193 -8.92 12.36 12.27
C TYR A 193 -9.47 11.24 11.41
N GLN A 194 -10.16 10.29 12.02
CA GLN A 194 -10.77 9.14 11.37
C GLN A 194 -12.27 9.39 11.15
N CYS A 195 -12.71 9.29 9.91
CA CYS A 195 -14.11 9.34 9.51
C CYS A 195 -14.61 7.91 9.28
N LYS A 196 -15.25 7.36 10.32
CA LYS A 196 -15.72 5.96 10.37
C LYS A 196 -17.25 5.86 10.44
N GLU A 197 -17.93 6.99 10.54
CA GLU A 197 -19.38 7.10 10.55
C GLU A 197 -19.88 7.53 9.18
N ASP A 198 -21.04 6.98 8.80
CA ASP A 198 -21.63 7.16 7.50
C ASP A 198 -22.00 8.63 7.25
N GLY A 199 -21.87 9.05 6.00
CA GLY A 199 -22.21 10.38 5.51
C GLY A 199 -21.21 11.46 5.95
N SER A 200 -19.91 11.17 6.05
CA SER A 200 -18.86 12.15 6.41
C SER A 200 -18.53 13.11 5.25
N ARG A 201 -19.55 13.73 4.65
CA ARG A 201 -19.45 14.62 3.49
C ARG A 201 -18.93 16.01 3.86
N LEU A 202 -18.02 16.58 3.08
CA LEU A 202 -17.45 17.91 3.39
C LEU A 202 -18.47 19.06 3.28
N ASP A 203 -19.53 18.88 2.49
CA ASP A 203 -20.66 19.81 2.35
C ASP A 203 -21.71 19.69 3.48
N ASP A 204 -21.58 18.70 4.37
CA ASP A 204 -22.45 18.49 5.52
C ASP A 204 -21.77 18.99 6.81
N PRO A 205 -22.31 20.02 7.50
CA PRO A 205 -21.76 20.48 8.77
C PRO A 205 -21.68 19.41 9.87
N THR A 206 -22.54 18.39 9.84
CA THR A 206 -22.53 17.30 10.83
C THR A 206 -21.30 16.39 10.72
N THR A 207 -20.54 16.49 9.62
CA THR A 207 -19.25 15.78 9.46
C THR A 207 -18.26 16.11 10.57
N LYS A 208 -18.37 17.29 11.20
CA LYS A 208 -17.59 17.68 12.38
C LYS A 208 -17.75 16.75 13.57
N ASP A 209 -18.88 16.05 13.66
CA ASP A 209 -19.22 15.12 14.74
C ASP A 209 -19.03 13.65 14.32
N LYS A 210 -19.02 13.37 13.00
CA LYS A 210 -18.87 12.02 12.41
C LYS A 210 -17.42 11.53 12.32
N CYS A 211 -16.46 12.46 12.35
CA CYS A 211 -15.04 12.16 12.39
C CYS A 211 -14.46 12.45 13.77
N VAL A 212 -13.56 11.60 14.25
CA VAL A 212 -12.95 11.72 15.60
C VAL A 212 -11.43 11.63 15.52
N ASN A 213 -10.73 12.17 16.51
CA ASN A 213 -9.28 12.02 16.57
C ASN A 213 -8.89 10.53 16.59
N ALA A 214 -7.98 10.12 15.70
CA ALA A 214 -7.52 8.74 15.58
C ALA A 214 -6.60 8.32 16.73
N ASN A 215 -6.11 9.28 17.51
CA ASN A 215 -5.42 9.05 18.76
C ASN A 215 -6.36 9.29 19.95
N GLU A 216 -6.58 8.24 20.73
CA GLU A 216 -7.50 8.22 21.88
C GLU A 216 -7.04 9.18 23.00
N ASP A 217 -5.75 9.54 23.05
CA ASP A 217 -5.21 10.53 24.00
C ASP A 217 -5.58 11.99 23.61
N PHE A 218 -6.09 12.22 22.39
CA PHE A 218 -6.37 13.54 21.83
C PHE A 218 -7.81 13.67 21.31
N LEU A 219 -8.76 12.92 21.86
CA LEU A 219 -10.18 12.94 21.42
C LEU A 219 -10.79 14.35 21.42
N ASP A 220 -10.43 15.19 22.39
CA ASP A 220 -10.95 16.57 22.51
C ASP A 220 -10.26 17.57 21.57
N TYR A 221 -9.19 17.18 20.88
CA TYR A 221 -8.42 18.07 20.00
C TYR A 221 -9.04 18.15 18.59
N MET A 222 -10.28 18.67 18.52
CA MET A 222 -11.10 18.70 17.30
C MET A 222 -11.16 20.05 16.58
N GLU A 223 -10.76 21.15 17.24
CA GLU A 223 -10.85 22.51 16.67
C GLU A 223 -10.19 22.63 15.28
N PRO A 224 -8.99 22.07 15.02
CA PRO A 224 -8.38 22.15 13.69
C PRO A 224 -9.25 21.49 12.60
N PHE A 225 -9.86 20.35 12.91
CA PHE A 225 -10.74 19.65 11.98
C PHE A 225 -12.04 20.41 11.74
N HIS A 226 -12.63 20.99 12.78
CA HIS A 226 -13.84 21.81 12.62
C HIS A 226 -13.58 23.02 11.74
N LYS A 227 -12.44 23.70 11.94
CA LYS A 227 -12.01 24.81 11.09
C LYS A 227 -11.74 24.37 9.65
N PHE A 228 -11.15 23.18 9.44
CA PHE A 228 -10.97 22.62 8.12
C PHE A 228 -12.30 22.47 7.36
N ILE A 229 -13.31 21.89 8.00
CA ILE A 229 -14.66 21.75 7.41
C ILE A 229 -15.24 23.13 7.07
N ASP A 230 -15.16 24.11 7.98
CA ASP A 230 -15.64 25.48 7.72
C ASP A 230 -14.95 26.14 6.53
N GLN A 231 -13.63 25.96 6.42
CA GLN A 231 -12.83 26.52 5.33
C GLN A 231 -13.17 25.87 3.98
N VAL A 232 -13.36 24.55 3.94
CA VAL A 232 -13.77 23.84 2.72
C VAL A 232 -15.17 24.27 2.28
N GLN A 233 -16.12 24.40 3.22
CA GLN A 233 -17.48 24.85 2.90
C GLN A 233 -17.54 26.30 2.41
N ALA A 234 -16.61 27.14 2.86
CA ALA A 234 -16.50 28.53 2.41
C ALA A 234 -15.77 28.67 1.06
N ALA A 235 -15.03 27.65 0.61
CA ALA A 235 -14.25 27.70 -0.61
C ALA A 235 -15.15 27.74 -1.86
N LYS A 236 -14.80 28.61 -2.81
CA LYS A 236 -15.57 28.79 -4.06
C LYS A 236 -14.78 28.44 -5.31
N THR A 237 -13.47 28.30 -5.17
CA THR A 237 -12.55 28.07 -6.27
C THR A 237 -11.54 27.01 -5.88
N ARG A 238 -10.93 26.38 -6.88
CA ARG A 238 -9.78 25.48 -6.69
C ARG A 238 -8.66 26.15 -5.89
N SER A 239 -8.36 27.43 -6.17
CA SER A 239 -7.30 28.18 -5.46
C SER A 239 -7.61 28.40 -3.97
N ASP A 240 -8.88 28.47 -3.58
CA ASP A 240 -9.24 28.53 -2.16
C ASP A 240 -8.98 27.20 -1.46
N LEU A 241 -9.32 26.09 -2.14
CA LEU A 241 -9.08 24.73 -1.64
C LEU A 241 -7.57 24.43 -1.53
N GLU A 242 -6.75 24.86 -2.49
CA GLU A 242 -5.29 24.66 -2.49
C GLU A 242 -4.57 25.34 -1.31
N LYS A 243 -5.19 26.34 -0.67
CA LYS A 243 -4.66 26.96 0.57
C LYS A 243 -4.92 26.10 1.80
N ILE A 244 -5.81 25.12 1.70
CA ILE A 244 -6.35 24.34 2.81
C ILE A 244 -5.89 22.88 2.71
N MET A 245 -5.99 22.28 1.52
CA MET A 245 -5.78 20.86 1.29
C MET A 245 -4.97 20.58 0.03
N ASP A 246 -4.43 19.37 -0.02
CA ASP A 246 -3.75 18.84 -1.20
C ASP A 246 -4.80 18.42 -2.26
N VAL A 247 -5.22 19.39 -3.06
CA VAL A 247 -6.26 19.23 -4.09
C VAL A 247 -5.86 18.20 -5.15
N ASP A 248 -4.60 18.19 -5.55
CA ASP A 248 -4.10 17.32 -6.61
C ASP A 248 -4.10 15.84 -6.18
N ASN A 249 -3.62 15.55 -4.96
CA ASN A 249 -3.71 14.19 -4.43
C ASN A 249 -5.17 13.78 -4.18
N PHE A 250 -5.99 14.68 -3.64
CA PHE A 250 -7.41 14.41 -3.45
C PHE A 250 -8.10 14.04 -4.77
N LEU A 251 -7.90 14.82 -5.83
CA LEU A 251 -8.44 14.54 -7.17
C LEU A 251 -8.01 13.17 -7.69
N LYS A 252 -6.76 12.78 -7.46
CA LYS A 252 -6.26 11.48 -7.90
C LYS A 252 -6.84 10.32 -7.09
N TYR A 253 -7.08 10.51 -5.79
CA TYR A 253 -7.86 9.56 -5.01
C TYR A 253 -9.29 9.44 -5.55
N MET A 254 -9.94 10.53 -5.96
CA MET A 254 -11.28 10.46 -6.57
C MET A 254 -11.28 9.70 -7.89
N ALA A 255 -10.28 9.92 -8.74
CA ALA A 255 -10.10 9.13 -9.96
C ALA A 255 -9.93 7.65 -9.64
N PHE A 256 -9.10 7.33 -8.64
CA PHE A 256 -8.90 5.97 -8.16
C PHE A 256 -10.20 5.34 -7.61
N GLU A 257 -10.92 6.02 -6.71
CA GLU A 257 -12.14 5.50 -6.08
C GLU A 257 -13.18 5.11 -7.12
N TRP A 258 -13.34 5.94 -8.16
CA TRP A 258 -14.20 5.63 -9.28
C TRP A 258 -13.71 4.43 -10.10
N ILE A 259 -12.41 4.39 -10.44
CA ILE A 259 -11.81 3.29 -11.21
C ILE A 259 -11.97 1.93 -10.50
N VAL A 260 -11.79 1.90 -9.18
CA VAL A 260 -12.02 0.68 -8.39
C VAL A 260 -13.48 0.47 -8.00
N GLY A 261 -14.36 1.42 -8.32
CA GLY A 261 -15.81 1.31 -8.09
C GLY A 261 -16.18 1.19 -6.62
N THR A 262 -15.52 1.94 -5.75
CA THR A 262 -15.81 1.90 -4.31
C THR A 262 -17.05 2.73 -3.97
N TRP A 263 -18.01 2.10 -3.29
CA TRP A 263 -19.26 2.74 -2.83
C TRP A 263 -19.21 3.12 -1.35
N ASP A 264 -18.12 2.76 -0.67
CA ASP A 264 -17.96 2.83 0.78
C ASP A 264 -17.08 4.02 1.23
N HIS A 265 -16.27 4.55 0.30
CA HIS A 265 -15.39 5.70 0.49
C HIS A 265 -16.06 7.02 0.08
N TYR A 266 -15.26 8.06 -0.18
CA TYR A 266 -15.72 9.45 -0.29
C TYR A 266 -16.76 9.66 -1.38
N LEU A 267 -16.61 9.05 -2.56
CA LEU A 267 -17.55 9.19 -3.68
C LEU A 267 -18.91 8.53 -3.44
N GLY A 268 -18.94 7.52 -2.57
CA GLY A 268 -20.09 6.66 -2.35
C GLY A 268 -21.07 7.17 -1.30
N ASN A 269 -22.22 6.48 -1.19
CA ASN A 269 -23.31 6.91 -0.32
C ASN A 269 -22.93 6.89 1.16
N PHE A 270 -22.10 5.94 1.56
CA PHE A 270 -21.67 5.81 2.93
C PHE A 270 -20.59 6.83 3.28
N CYS A 271 -19.78 7.30 2.33
CA CYS A 271 -18.84 8.40 2.54
C CYS A 271 -18.08 8.27 3.88
N HIS A 272 -17.45 7.13 4.13
CA HIS A 272 -16.66 6.86 5.33
C HIS A 272 -15.36 6.10 4.97
N ASN A 273 -14.69 5.49 5.96
CA ASN A 273 -13.47 4.70 5.73
C ASN A 273 -12.29 5.51 5.17
N PHE A 274 -12.11 6.71 5.72
CA PHE A 274 -10.93 7.52 5.45
C PHE A 274 -10.46 8.30 6.67
N TYR A 275 -9.24 8.84 6.55
CA TYR A 275 -8.67 9.79 7.48
C TYR A 275 -8.45 11.14 6.80
N TRP A 276 -8.54 12.19 7.60
CA TRP A 276 -7.99 13.49 7.30
C TRP A 276 -6.78 13.74 8.20
N TYR A 277 -5.66 14.12 7.59
CA TYR A 277 -4.43 14.43 8.29
C TYR A 277 -3.95 15.83 7.93
N GLN A 278 -3.72 16.67 8.94
CA GLN A 278 -3.07 17.96 8.74
C GLN A 278 -1.55 17.81 8.89
N GLN A 279 -0.85 18.09 7.81
CA GLN A 279 0.61 18.10 7.75
C GLN A 279 1.20 19.28 8.56
N PRO A 280 2.51 19.25 8.91
CA PRO A 280 3.15 20.34 9.64
C PRO A 280 3.08 21.72 8.95
N ASN A 281 2.93 21.75 7.63
CA ASN A 281 2.76 22.98 6.85
C ASN A 281 1.31 23.52 6.85
N GLY A 282 0.38 22.86 7.55
CA GLY A 282 -1.03 23.23 7.65
C GLY A 282 -1.94 22.66 6.55
N ILE A 283 -1.37 21.97 5.54
CA ILE A 283 -2.14 21.40 4.42
C ILE A 283 -2.74 20.05 4.80
N TRP A 284 -4.04 19.89 4.53
CA TRP A 284 -4.82 18.68 4.79
C TRP A 284 -4.70 17.65 3.68
N VAL A 285 -4.62 16.38 4.04
CA VAL A 285 -4.49 15.24 3.12
C VAL A 285 -5.55 14.19 3.44
N TYR A 286 -6.16 13.66 2.39
CA TYR A 286 -7.10 12.55 2.40
C TYR A 286 -6.34 11.22 2.36
N ILE A 287 -6.73 10.26 3.21
CA ILE A 287 -6.11 8.93 3.29
C ILE A 287 -7.20 7.85 3.42
N PRO A 288 -7.54 7.10 2.36
CA PRO A 288 -8.51 6.01 2.45
C PRO A 288 -7.91 4.78 3.14
N TYR A 289 -8.77 3.92 3.66
CA TYR A 289 -8.44 2.60 4.21
C TYR A 289 -9.66 1.68 4.11
N ASP A 290 -9.52 0.37 4.33
CA ASP A 290 -10.66 -0.58 4.28
C ASP A 290 -11.14 -0.89 2.85
N HIS A 291 -10.22 -1.43 2.03
CA HIS A 291 -10.44 -1.67 0.59
C HIS A 291 -10.96 -3.08 0.26
N ASP A 292 -11.62 -3.77 1.21
CA ASP A 292 -12.10 -5.15 1.02
C ASP A 292 -13.36 -5.25 0.14
N VAL A 293 -14.12 -4.16 0.02
CA VAL A 293 -15.34 -4.08 -0.82
C VAL A 293 -15.16 -3.29 -2.12
N ASP A 294 -13.93 -3.19 -2.61
CA ASP A 294 -13.61 -2.51 -3.86
C ASP A 294 -13.64 -3.47 -5.07
N MET A 295 -13.31 -2.96 -6.26
CA MET A 295 -13.29 -3.69 -7.53
C MET A 295 -14.64 -4.34 -7.85
N GLY A 296 -15.71 -3.55 -7.76
CA GLY A 296 -17.08 -3.98 -8.03
C GLY A 296 -17.67 -4.94 -7.00
N SER A 297 -17.08 -5.05 -5.80
CA SER A 297 -17.68 -5.82 -4.72
C SER A 297 -18.84 -5.07 -4.09
N ASP A 298 -19.94 -5.77 -3.83
CA ASP A 298 -21.09 -5.32 -3.06
C ASP A 298 -21.68 -3.97 -3.48
N ILE A 299 -21.48 -3.58 -4.74
CA ILE A 299 -21.99 -2.33 -5.28
C ILE A 299 -23.44 -2.49 -5.75
N TRP A 300 -24.33 -1.65 -5.23
CA TRP A 300 -25.77 -1.74 -5.46
C TRP A 300 -26.33 -0.45 -6.04
N THR A 301 -27.29 -0.55 -6.97
CA THR A 301 -27.94 0.62 -7.59
C THR A 301 -28.67 1.48 -6.57
N ALA A 302 -29.17 0.86 -5.49
CA ALA A 302 -29.77 1.53 -4.34
C ALA A 302 -28.81 2.48 -3.60
N PHE A 303 -27.48 2.32 -3.75
CA PHE A 303 -26.49 3.24 -3.19
C PHE A 303 -26.31 4.51 -4.03
N PHE A 304 -27.04 4.66 -5.13
CA PHE A 304 -26.92 5.80 -6.03
C PHE A 304 -28.29 6.48 -6.20
N PRO A 305 -28.81 7.14 -5.14
CA PRO A 305 -30.10 7.82 -5.22
C PRO A 305 -30.08 8.88 -6.33
N ASP A 306 -31.24 9.08 -6.96
CA ASP A 306 -31.48 10.05 -8.04
C ASP A 306 -30.67 9.83 -9.33
N LYS A 307 -29.86 8.77 -9.41
CA LYS A 307 -29.19 8.39 -10.66
C LYS A 307 -30.15 7.63 -11.59
N PRO A 308 -29.98 7.72 -12.94
CA PRO A 308 -30.89 7.12 -13.91
C PRO A 308 -31.08 5.60 -13.78
N PHE A 309 -30.13 4.91 -13.15
CA PHE A 309 -30.12 3.46 -12.97
C PHE A 309 -30.52 3.00 -11.56
N SER A 310 -30.85 3.93 -10.66
CA SER A 310 -31.13 3.65 -9.23
C SER A 310 -32.25 2.64 -8.99
N SER A 311 -33.17 2.49 -9.95
CA SER A 311 -34.32 1.57 -9.88
C SER A 311 -34.12 0.26 -10.65
N ILE A 312 -32.94 0.03 -11.25
CA ILE A 312 -32.62 -1.19 -12.01
C ILE A 312 -32.00 -2.22 -11.06
N ASP A 313 -32.40 -3.50 -11.14
CA ASP A 313 -31.90 -4.56 -10.25
C ASP A 313 -30.39 -4.80 -10.39
N GLU A 314 -29.90 -4.90 -11.63
CA GLU A 314 -28.49 -5.13 -11.92
C GLU A 314 -28.04 -4.32 -13.15
N ILE A 315 -26.85 -3.74 -13.05
CA ILE A 315 -26.22 -2.97 -14.12
C ILE A 315 -24.74 -3.30 -14.24
N GLU A 316 -24.17 -3.02 -15.40
CA GLU A 316 -22.74 -3.10 -15.66
C GLU A 316 -22.07 -1.85 -15.07
N PHE A 317 -21.73 -1.93 -13.77
CA PHE A 317 -21.12 -0.82 -13.03
C PHE A 317 -19.78 -0.40 -13.63
N ALA A 318 -19.07 -1.31 -14.31
CA ALA A 318 -17.85 -0.99 -15.03
C ALA A 318 -18.05 -0.01 -16.20
N ASN A 319 -19.30 0.20 -16.65
CA ASN A 319 -19.67 1.14 -17.70
C ASN A 319 -20.27 2.46 -17.15
N VAL A 320 -20.27 2.68 -15.83
CA VAL A 320 -20.82 3.90 -15.22
C VAL A 320 -19.77 5.01 -15.24
N SER A 321 -20.10 6.14 -15.85
CA SER A 321 -19.21 7.31 -15.91
C SER A 321 -18.94 7.90 -14.53
N PHE A 322 -17.82 8.62 -14.35
CA PHE A 322 -17.52 9.31 -13.08
C PHE A 322 -18.68 10.21 -12.62
N LYS A 323 -19.28 10.96 -13.55
CA LYS A 323 -20.42 11.84 -13.29
C LYS A 323 -21.66 11.10 -12.79
N ASP A 324 -21.91 9.91 -13.33
CA ASP A 324 -23.07 9.12 -12.92
C ASP A 324 -22.78 8.31 -11.64
N PHE A 325 -21.51 8.06 -11.34
CA PHE A 325 -21.06 7.37 -10.13
C PHE A 325 -21.07 8.29 -8.91
N GLU A 326 -20.47 9.47 -8.97
CA GLU A 326 -20.32 10.35 -7.80
C GLU A 326 -21.65 10.96 -7.34
N LEU A 327 -21.84 11.15 -6.03
CA LEU A 327 -23.11 11.60 -5.44
C LEU A 327 -23.22 13.13 -5.29
N ASN A 328 -23.00 13.84 -6.39
CA ASN A 328 -23.07 15.29 -6.53
C ASN A 328 -22.33 16.05 -5.42
N HIS A 329 -21.09 15.67 -5.10
CA HIS A 329 -20.29 16.40 -4.12
C HIS A 329 -19.96 17.81 -4.64
N PRO A 330 -20.32 18.91 -3.94
CA PRO A 330 -20.09 20.26 -4.43
C PRO A 330 -18.62 20.57 -4.77
N ILE A 331 -17.68 19.99 -4.01
CA ILE A 331 -16.25 20.13 -4.28
C ILE A 331 -15.85 19.53 -5.65
N LEU A 332 -16.48 18.44 -6.08
CA LEU A 332 -16.19 17.79 -7.37
C LEU A 332 -16.74 18.58 -8.56
N LYS A 333 -17.75 19.42 -8.34
CA LYS A 333 -18.15 20.38 -9.36
C LYS A 333 -17.00 21.34 -9.70
N ILE A 334 -16.39 21.92 -8.67
CA ILE A 334 -15.27 22.87 -8.80
C ILE A 334 -14.03 22.18 -9.38
N LEU A 335 -13.76 20.94 -8.95
CA LEU A 335 -12.50 20.27 -9.23
C LEU A 335 -12.52 19.37 -10.48
N VAL A 336 -13.70 18.93 -10.95
CA VAL A 336 -13.83 17.97 -12.06
C VAL A 336 -14.87 18.41 -13.08
N HIS A 337 -16.11 18.71 -12.67
CA HIS A 337 -17.21 18.88 -13.64
C HIS A 337 -17.16 20.18 -14.44
N ASP A 338 -16.61 21.25 -13.87
CA ASP A 338 -16.44 22.53 -14.57
C ASP A 338 -15.29 22.46 -15.61
N ASP A 339 -14.24 21.67 -15.33
CA ASP A 339 -13.13 21.35 -16.26
C ASP A 339 -12.44 20.04 -15.81
N ASP A 340 -12.60 18.97 -16.60
CA ASP A 340 -12.06 17.64 -16.29
C ASP A 340 -10.65 17.39 -16.86
N THR A 341 -9.97 18.42 -17.39
CA THR A 341 -8.67 18.24 -18.05
C THR A 341 -7.63 17.59 -17.14
N VAL A 342 -7.48 18.09 -15.91
CA VAL A 342 -6.55 17.52 -14.92
C VAL A 342 -7.03 16.15 -14.46
N PHE A 343 -8.34 15.97 -14.26
CA PHE A 343 -8.92 14.69 -13.87
C PHE A 343 -8.64 13.60 -14.92
N ARG A 344 -8.83 13.90 -16.21
CA ARG A 344 -8.49 13.00 -17.32
C ARG A 344 -7.01 12.62 -17.33
N GLN A 345 -6.11 13.58 -17.09
CA GLN A 345 -4.68 13.31 -16.98
C GLN A 345 -4.37 12.33 -15.83
N LEU A 346 -5.03 12.50 -14.68
CA LEU A 346 -4.90 11.62 -13.52
C LEU A 346 -5.44 10.21 -13.78
N VAL A 347 -6.60 10.10 -14.45
CA VAL A 347 -7.14 8.80 -14.91
C VAL A 347 -6.14 8.12 -15.85
N GLY A 348 -5.62 8.84 -16.84
CA GLY A 348 -4.60 8.32 -17.76
C GLY A 348 -3.33 7.86 -17.05
N ASP A 349 -2.89 8.59 -16.01
CA ASP A 349 -1.73 8.22 -15.20
C ASP A 349 -1.95 6.91 -14.42
N ILE A 350 -3.11 6.75 -13.77
CA ILE A 350 -3.47 5.52 -13.06
C ILE A 350 -3.55 4.34 -14.02
N VAL A 351 -4.26 4.52 -15.15
CA VAL A 351 -4.44 3.48 -16.18
C VAL A 351 -3.10 3.04 -16.74
N SER A 352 -2.26 4.00 -17.14
CA SER A 352 -0.97 3.67 -17.74
C SER A 352 -0.05 2.95 -16.75
N LYS A 353 0.04 3.43 -15.51
CA LYS A 353 0.95 2.85 -14.53
C LYS A 353 0.51 1.50 -14.00
N VAL A 354 -0.79 1.31 -13.81
CA VAL A 354 -1.26 0.12 -13.08
C VAL A 354 -2.63 -0.37 -13.48
N PHE A 355 -3.66 0.48 -13.65
CA PHE A 355 -5.02 -0.01 -13.96
C PHE A 355 -5.18 -0.35 -15.44
N ASN A 356 -4.39 -1.31 -15.90
CA ASN A 356 -4.45 -1.86 -17.24
C ASN A 356 -4.31 -3.40 -17.19
N PRO A 357 -4.84 -4.12 -18.19
CA PRO A 357 -4.83 -5.57 -18.14
C PRO A 357 -3.43 -6.18 -18.31
N ASP A 358 -2.49 -5.50 -18.99
CA ASP A 358 -1.10 -5.99 -19.10
C ASP A 358 -0.44 -6.13 -17.72
N THR A 359 -0.73 -5.19 -16.83
CA THR A 359 -0.19 -5.12 -15.46
C THR A 359 -0.99 -5.96 -14.48
N LEU A 360 -2.30 -5.67 -14.32
CA LEU A 360 -3.07 -6.23 -13.21
C LEU A 360 -3.46 -7.70 -13.40
N LEU A 361 -3.66 -8.18 -14.63
CA LEU A 361 -4.01 -9.60 -14.82
C LEU A 361 -2.82 -10.50 -14.44
N THR A 362 -1.61 -10.09 -14.80
CA THR A 362 -0.36 -10.76 -14.40
C THR A 362 -0.16 -10.68 -12.89
N ARG A 363 -0.45 -9.52 -12.29
CA ARG A 363 -0.33 -9.33 -10.84
C ARG A 363 -1.31 -10.20 -10.05
N ILE A 364 -2.57 -10.27 -10.48
CA ILE A 364 -3.60 -11.16 -9.90
C ILE A 364 -3.14 -12.61 -9.95
N ASN A 365 -2.58 -13.07 -11.09
CA ASN A 365 -2.04 -14.44 -11.16
C ASN A 365 -0.94 -14.67 -10.12
N THR A 366 -0.03 -13.71 -9.97
CA THR A 366 1.08 -13.79 -9.01
C THR A 366 0.58 -13.88 -7.56
N VAL A 367 -0.32 -12.97 -7.16
CA VAL A 367 -0.88 -12.96 -5.79
C VAL A 367 -1.72 -14.22 -5.54
N ARG A 368 -2.55 -14.63 -6.51
CA ARG A 368 -3.32 -15.87 -6.39
C ARG A 368 -2.40 -17.06 -6.18
N SER A 369 -1.37 -17.23 -7.01
CA SER A 369 -0.42 -18.34 -6.87
C SER A 369 0.30 -18.36 -5.53
N LEU A 370 0.56 -17.18 -4.94
CA LEU A 370 1.14 -17.09 -3.59
C LEU A 370 0.18 -17.63 -2.52
N ILE A 371 -1.11 -17.30 -2.59
CA ILE A 371 -2.07 -17.63 -1.53
C ILE A 371 -2.88 -18.91 -1.76
N ASP A 372 -2.89 -19.44 -2.98
CA ASP A 372 -3.68 -20.60 -3.42
C ASP A 372 -3.65 -21.81 -2.45
N PRO A 373 -2.48 -22.35 -2.05
CA PRO A 373 -2.44 -23.51 -1.17
C PRO A 373 -3.03 -23.22 0.22
N TYR A 374 -2.91 -21.98 0.69
CA TYR A 374 -3.37 -21.54 2.00
C TYR A 374 -4.88 -21.30 2.03
N VAL A 375 -5.43 -20.70 0.96
CA VAL A 375 -6.88 -20.54 0.80
C VAL A 375 -7.55 -21.91 0.69
N LYS A 376 -6.97 -22.84 -0.08
CA LYS A 376 -7.47 -24.21 -0.17
C LYS A 376 -7.55 -24.89 1.20
N LYS A 377 -6.45 -24.85 1.97
CA LYS A 377 -6.37 -25.38 3.33
C LYS A 377 -7.37 -24.71 4.28
N ASP A 378 -7.53 -23.38 4.20
CA ASP A 378 -8.52 -22.61 4.99
C ASP A 378 -9.94 -23.10 4.76
N LYS A 379 -10.36 -23.23 3.49
CA LYS A 379 -11.72 -23.63 3.12
C LYS A 379 -12.01 -25.10 3.40
N GLU A 380 -11.05 -25.99 3.16
CA GLU A 380 -11.19 -27.42 3.47
C GLU A 380 -11.37 -27.69 4.97
N LEU A 381 -10.71 -26.89 5.82
CA LEU A 381 -10.74 -27.06 7.27
C LEU A 381 -11.81 -26.20 7.97
N ASN A 382 -12.50 -25.32 7.27
CA ASN A 382 -13.39 -24.31 7.87
C ASN A 382 -12.68 -23.51 8.98
N ALA A 383 -11.42 -23.13 8.73
CA ALA A 383 -10.52 -22.61 9.74
C ALA A 383 -10.94 -21.22 10.24
N GLY A 384 -10.72 -20.95 11.53
CA GLY A 384 -10.98 -19.64 12.15
C GLY A 384 -12.45 -19.23 12.26
N MET A 385 -13.40 -20.09 11.88
CA MET A 385 -14.84 -19.85 11.99
C MET A 385 -15.31 -19.95 13.45
N ILE A 386 -14.79 -19.09 14.33
CA ILE A 386 -15.08 -19.14 15.76
C ILE A 386 -16.45 -18.55 16.10
N ASN A 387 -16.98 -17.62 15.32
CA ASN A 387 -18.32 -17.05 15.52
C ASN A 387 -19.38 -17.96 14.88
N LYS A 388 -20.07 -18.77 15.68
CA LYS A 388 -21.08 -19.71 15.18
C LYS A 388 -22.44 -19.07 14.89
N LEU A 389 -22.66 -17.84 15.37
CA LEU A 389 -23.87 -17.06 15.09
C LEU A 389 -23.73 -16.15 13.88
N GLY A 390 -22.49 -15.98 13.39
CA GLY A 390 -22.16 -15.03 12.34
C GLY A 390 -22.66 -15.41 10.95
N LYS A 391 -22.69 -14.41 10.07
CA LYS A 391 -23.00 -14.51 8.66
C LYS A 391 -21.93 -15.32 7.94
N ASN A 392 -22.37 -16.33 7.18
CA ASN A 392 -21.51 -17.24 6.42
C ASN A 392 -21.73 -17.04 4.91
N SER A 393 -20.77 -16.45 4.21
CA SER A 393 -20.84 -16.30 2.75
C SER A 393 -20.81 -17.61 1.98
N ARG A 394 -20.44 -18.72 2.63
CA ARG A 394 -20.30 -20.06 2.04
C ARG A 394 -19.36 -20.10 0.83
N TYR A 395 -18.46 -19.13 0.74
CA TYR A 395 -17.43 -19.11 -0.28
C TYR A 395 -16.44 -20.25 -0.02
N ASN A 396 -16.38 -21.18 -0.97
CA ASN A 396 -15.46 -22.31 -0.98
C ASN A 396 -14.25 -21.98 -1.89
N TYR A 397 -13.35 -22.95 -2.06
CA TYR A 397 -12.17 -22.77 -2.90
C TYR A 397 -12.50 -22.54 -4.39
N GLU A 398 -13.57 -23.14 -4.91
CA GLU A 398 -14.02 -22.91 -6.29
C GLU A 398 -14.47 -21.45 -6.48
N HIS A 399 -15.24 -20.89 -5.54
CA HIS A 399 -15.64 -19.48 -5.57
C HIS A 399 -14.45 -18.54 -5.53
N PHE A 400 -13.42 -18.86 -4.73
CA PHE A 400 -12.15 -18.12 -4.73
C PHE A 400 -11.48 -18.12 -6.10
N TYR A 401 -11.31 -19.30 -6.69
CA TYR A 401 -10.68 -19.42 -8.01
C TYR A 401 -11.46 -18.66 -9.08
N LEU A 402 -12.77 -18.89 -9.16
CA LEU A 402 -13.64 -18.25 -10.16
C LEU A 402 -13.69 -16.73 -10.00
N ASN A 403 -13.77 -16.22 -8.76
CA ASN A 403 -13.85 -14.78 -8.51
C ASN A 403 -12.49 -14.06 -8.63
N SER A 404 -11.37 -14.77 -8.48
CA SER A 404 -10.06 -14.24 -8.89
C SER A 404 -9.93 -14.09 -10.41
N GLU A 405 -10.76 -14.82 -11.17
CA GLU A 405 -10.81 -14.79 -12.63
C GLU A 405 -11.94 -13.87 -13.11
N TYR A 406 -12.87 -14.38 -13.93
CA TYR A 406 -13.85 -13.59 -14.65
C TYR A 406 -15.29 -13.76 -14.15
N THR A 407 -15.50 -14.57 -13.11
CA THR A 407 -16.85 -14.93 -12.66
C THR A 407 -17.40 -13.90 -11.68
N TYR A 408 -18.51 -13.25 -12.07
CA TYR A 408 -19.32 -12.42 -11.19
C TYR A 408 -20.19 -13.32 -10.31
N ILE A 409 -19.96 -13.31 -9.00
CA ILE A 409 -20.71 -14.11 -8.05
C ILE A 409 -21.77 -13.31 -7.30
N PHE A 410 -22.81 -14.00 -6.86
CA PHE A 410 -23.92 -13.48 -6.04
C PHE A 410 -24.29 -14.53 -4.96
N ASN A 411 -24.29 -14.14 -3.69
CA ASN A 411 -24.68 -14.96 -2.56
C ASN A 411 -26.15 -14.68 -2.18
N ASP A 412 -26.98 -15.72 -2.19
CA ASP A 412 -28.42 -15.62 -1.94
C ASP A 412 -28.78 -15.29 -0.47
N ASP A 413 -27.94 -15.70 0.48
CA ASP A 413 -28.26 -15.63 1.92
C ASP A 413 -28.13 -14.20 2.46
N TYR A 414 -27.13 -13.44 2.00
CA TYR A 414 -26.80 -12.10 2.53
C TYR A 414 -26.71 -11.01 1.47
N GLY A 415 -26.91 -11.35 0.19
CA GLY A 415 -26.79 -10.39 -0.90
C GLY A 415 -25.35 -9.91 -1.12
N PHE A 416 -24.34 -10.70 -0.72
CA PHE A 416 -22.97 -10.39 -1.10
C PHE A 416 -22.79 -10.69 -2.58
N LYS A 417 -22.20 -9.77 -3.33
CA LYS A 417 -21.96 -9.95 -4.76
C LYS A 417 -20.65 -9.32 -5.15
N GLY A 418 -20.00 -9.82 -6.18
CA GLY A 418 -18.76 -9.21 -6.61
C GLY A 418 -18.31 -9.72 -7.95
N TYR A 419 -17.87 -8.79 -8.79
CA TYR A 419 -17.27 -9.10 -10.08
C TYR A 419 -16.07 -10.02 -9.89
N GLY A 420 -15.75 -10.82 -10.92
CA GLY A 420 -14.42 -11.43 -10.97
C GLY A 420 -13.37 -10.31 -11.04
N LEU A 421 -12.24 -10.42 -10.34
CA LEU A 421 -11.22 -9.36 -10.34
C LEU A 421 -10.77 -9.00 -11.76
N LYS A 422 -10.51 -10.01 -12.60
CA LYS A 422 -10.12 -9.80 -14.00
C LYS A 422 -11.29 -9.30 -14.84
N ASP A 423 -12.51 -9.71 -14.54
CA ASP A 423 -13.73 -9.20 -15.21
C ASP A 423 -13.88 -7.70 -14.99
N TRP A 424 -13.79 -7.23 -13.74
CA TRP A 424 -13.86 -5.82 -13.40
C TRP A 424 -12.80 -5.00 -14.13
N ILE A 425 -11.54 -5.44 -14.04
CA ILE A 425 -10.42 -4.72 -14.67
C ILE A 425 -10.63 -4.58 -16.17
N VAL A 426 -10.93 -5.68 -16.87
CA VAL A 426 -11.05 -5.65 -18.34
C VAL A 426 -12.24 -4.80 -18.77
N ARG A 427 -13.40 -4.96 -18.12
CA ARG A 427 -14.60 -4.18 -18.46
C ARG A 427 -14.41 -2.70 -18.20
N HIS A 428 -13.93 -2.34 -17.02
CA HIS A 428 -13.79 -0.94 -16.65
C HIS A 428 -12.65 -0.29 -17.43
N TYR A 429 -11.54 -0.99 -17.67
CA TYR A 429 -10.49 -0.52 -18.58
C TYR A 429 -11.05 -0.22 -19.98
N ASN A 430 -11.88 -1.11 -20.54
CA ASN A 430 -12.49 -0.88 -21.85
C ASN A 430 -13.41 0.35 -21.84
N PHE A 431 -14.21 0.55 -20.79
CA PHE A 431 -15.01 1.76 -20.66
C PHE A 431 -14.12 3.02 -20.57
N ILE A 432 -13.12 3.02 -19.70
CA ILE A 432 -12.18 4.14 -19.52
C ILE A 432 -11.48 4.47 -20.85
N ALA A 433 -11.03 3.46 -21.59
CA ALA A 433 -10.36 3.65 -22.87
C ALA A 433 -11.25 4.32 -23.92
N ASN A 434 -12.52 3.93 -23.97
CA ASN A 434 -13.53 4.50 -24.87
C ASN A 434 -13.97 5.91 -24.44
N TYR A 435 -14.09 6.15 -23.13
CA TYR A 435 -14.62 7.41 -22.59
C TYR A 435 -13.56 8.52 -22.53
N TYR A 436 -12.33 8.19 -22.08
CA TYR A 436 -11.24 9.16 -21.90
C TYR A 436 -10.22 9.15 -23.04
N GLY A 437 -10.30 8.19 -23.97
CA GLY A 437 -9.38 8.05 -25.09
C GLY A 437 -8.02 7.51 -24.67
N ILE A 438 -7.96 6.21 -24.35
CA ILE A 438 -6.72 5.49 -24.06
C ILE A 438 -6.37 4.59 -25.25
N ASP A 439 -5.11 4.65 -25.70
CA ASP A 439 -4.62 3.84 -26.79
C ASP A 439 -4.25 2.41 -26.35
N LYS A 440 -3.83 1.57 -27.30
CA LYS A 440 -3.40 0.19 -27.04
C LYS A 440 -2.11 0.07 -26.20
N ASN A 441 -1.38 1.16 -26.00
CA ASN A 441 -0.18 1.22 -25.15
C ASN A 441 -0.52 1.82 -23.78
N HIS A 442 -1.81 1.89 -23.42
CA HIS A 442 -2.31 2.41 -22.17
C HIS A 442 -2.00 3.91 -21.95
N LYS A 443 -1.83 4.70 -23.03
CA LYS A 443 -1.57 6.15 -22.98
C LYS A 443 -2.77 6.97 -23.46
N LEU A 444 -2.91 8.18 -22.94
CA LEU A 444 -3.92 9.13 -23.41
C LEU A 444 -3.66 9.51 -24.88
N ILE A 445 -4.74 9.52 -25.67
CA ILE A 445 -4.74 9.98 -27.06
C ILE A 445 -4.85 11.51 -27.06
N GLU A 446 -4.01 12.16 -27.85
CA GLU A 446 -4.06 13.60 -28.10
C GLU A 446 -4.17 13.91 -29.60
N PRO A 447 -5.06 14.82 -30.03
CA PRO A 447 -6.06 15.53 -29.20
C PRO A 447 -7.14 14.59 -28.62
N ARG A 448 -7.76 14.98 -27.51
CA ARG A 448 -8.83 14.21 -26.83
C ARG A 448 -9.92 13.79 -27.84
N PRO A 449 -10.22 12.49 -27.98
CA PRO A 449 -11.33 12.02 -28.80
C PRO A 449 -12.68 12.28 -28.12
N GLU A 450 -13.75 12.25 -28.91
CA GLU A 450 -15.12 12.32 -28.39
C GLU A 450 -15.40 11.14 -27.45
N PRO A 451 -15.92 11.37 -26.23
CA PRO A 451 -16.21 10.30 -25.28
C PRO A 451 -17.26 9.32 -25.81
N VAL A 452 -16.97 8.03 -25.76
CA VAL A 452 -17.92 6.96 -26.08
C VAL A 452 -18.50 6.38 -24.79
N VAL A 453 -19.80 6.56 -24.58
CA VAL A 453 -20.54 5.99 -23.44
C VAL A 453 -21.07 4.60 -23.81
N LEU A 454 -20.67 3.59 -23.03
CA LEU A 454 -21.18 2.23 -23.19
C LEU A 454 -22.47 2.04 -22.37
N PRO A 455 -23.42 1.19 -22.82
CA PRO A 455 -24.63 0.93 -22.05
C PRO A 455 -24.31 0.18 -20.75
N TYR A 456 -24.90 0.61 -19.64
CA TYR A 456 -24.82 -0.10 -18.36
C TYR A 456 -25.96 -1.13 -18.18
N THR A 457 -27.00 -1.10 -19.01
CA THR A 457 -28.06 -2.13 -18.98
C THR A 457 -27.61 -3.37 -19.74
N PHE A 458 -27.80 -4.54 -19.15
CA PHE A 458 -27.49 -5.82 -19.80
C PHE A 458 -28.49 -6.90 -19.42
N THR A 459 -28.58 -7.95 -20.23
CA THR A 459 -29.38 -9.13 -19.92
C THR A 459 -28.53 -10.13 -19.15
N TYR A 460 -29.11 -10.75 -18.13
CA TYR A 460 -28.42 -11.72 -17.29
C TYR A 460 -29.35 -12.83 -16.82
N GLU A 461 -28.73 -13.94 -16.44
CA GLU A 461 -29.34 -15.00 -15.65
C GLU A 461 -28.44 -15.32 -14.44
N ARG A 462 -29.02 -15.91 -13.40
CA ARG A 462 -28.26 -16.35 -12.21
C ARG A 462 -28.21 -17.86 -12.14
N VAL A 463 -27.05 -18.44 -12.37
CA VAL A 463 -26.82 -19.90 -12.40
C VAL A 463 -26.16 -20.34 -11.11
N LEU A 464 -26.68 -21.37 -10.45
CA LEU A 464 -26.13 -21.84 -9.17
C LEU A 464 -24.72 -22.42 -9.36
N ILE A 465 -23.77 -21.99 -8.54
CA ILE A 465 -22.41 -22.53 -8.41
C ILE A 465 -22.19 -22.86 -6.92
N GLY A 466 -21.97 -24.13 -6.60
CA GLY A 466 -21.87 -24.57 -5.21
C GLY A 466 -23.17 -24.37 -4.40
N GLU A 467 -23.02 -24.06 -3.11
CA GLU A 467 -24.14 -23.92 -2.16
C GLU A 467 -24.50 -22.43 -1.95
N LYS A 468 -25.73 -22.04 -2.32
CA LYS A 468 -26.28 -20.68 -2.10
C LYS A 468 -25.53 -19.53 -2.80
N VAL A 469 -24.60 -19.85 -3.69
CA VAL A 469 -23.87 -18.89 -4.51
C VAL A 469 -24.27 -19.10 -5.97
N ARG A 470 -24.40 -18.01 -6.72
CA ARG A 470 -24.76 -18.00 -8.13
C ARG A 470 -23.74 -17.21 -8.92
N GLU A 471 -23.49 -17.63 -10.14
CA GLU A 471 -22.85 -16.81 -11.15
C GLU A 471 -23.89 -15.90 -11.80
N VAL A 472 -23.57 -14.63 -11.97
CA VAL A 472 -24.32 -13.68 -12.79
C VAL A 472 -23.80 -13.78 -14.23
N VAL A 473 -24.46 -14.62 -15.03
CA VAL A 473 -24.09 -14.87 -16.43
C VAL A 473 -24.69 -13.80 -17.31
N ARG A 474 -23.85 -13.08 -18.05
CA ARG A 474 -24.29 -12.05 -19.01
C ARG A 474 -24.66 -12.70 -20.35
N GLY A 475 -25.63 -12.12 -21.06
CA GLY A 475 -25.95 -12.54 -22.42
C GLY A 475 -24.72 -12.50 -23.34
N GLN A 476 -24.63 -13.42 -24.32
CA GLN A 476 -23.43 -13.58 -25.17
C GLN A 476 -22.93 -12.30 -25.85
N GLN A 477 -23.83 -11.36 -26.16
CA GLN A 477 -23.48 -10.05 -26.73
C GLN A 477 -22.65 -9.15 -25.80
N TYR A 478 -22.58 -9.48 -24.50
CA TYR A 478 -21.79 -8.79 -23.47
C TYR A 478 -20.56 -9.60 -23.03
N ALA A 479 -20.22 -10.66 -23.78
CA ALA A 479 -19.01 -11.42 -23.56
C ALA A 479 -17.80 -10.52 -23.79
N ILE A 480 -16.86 -10.55 -22.85
CA ILE A 480 -15.57 -9.88 -23.01
C ILE A 480 -14.66 -10.74 -23.89
N GLN A 481 -13.93 -10.09 -24.79
CA GLN A 481 -12.85 -10.76 -25.48
C GLN A 481 -11.75 -11.10 -24.47
N GLN A 482 -11.21 -12.32 -24.53
CA GLN A 482 -10.09 -12.68 -23.68
C GLN A 482 -8.92 -11.74 -23.96
N TYR A 483 -8.43 -11.10 -22.90
CA TYR A 483 -7.27 -10.23 -22.95
C TYR A 483 -6.01 -11.07 -22.75
N SER A 484 -5.02 -10.91 -23.63
CA SER A 484 -3.70 -11.53 -23.48
C SER A 484 -2.70 -10.46 -23.02
N PRO A 485 -2.27 -10.46 -21.75
CA PRO A 485 -1.31 -9.49 -21.22
C PRO A 485 -0.02 -9.45 -22.04
N ASN A 486 0.46 -8.25 -22.37
CA ASN A 486 1.81 -8.07 -22.86
C ASN A 486 2.81 -8.15 -21.68
N PRO A 487 3.60 -9.23 -21.55
CA PRO A 487 4.51 -9.39 -20.42
C PRO A 487 5.68 -8.38 -20.42
N SER A 488 5.88 -7.66 -21.52
CA SER A 488 6.92 -6.62 -21.64
C SER A 488 6.43 -5.21 -21.33
N TYR A 489 5.12 -5.03 -21.09
CA TYR A 489 4.60 -3.73 -20.72
C TYR A 489 5.08 -3.35 -19.32
N ALA A 490 5.66 -2.17 -19.21
CA ALA A 490 5.96 -1.52 -17.94
C ALA A 490 5.89 -0.01 -18.16
N ASP A 491 5.27 0.70 -17.21
CA ASP A 491 5.36 2.15 -17.10
C ASP A 491 5.93 2.51 -15.74
N ASP A 492 7.25 2.60 -15.69
CA ASP A 492 8.00 3.00 -14.50
C ASP A 492 8.27 4.51 -14.45
N SER A 493 7.57 5.29 -15.28
CA SER A 493 7.63 6.75 -15.18
C SER A 493 7.20 7.22 -13.79
N ALA A 494 7.74 8.35 -13.34
CA ALA A 494 7.34 8.91 -12.05
C ALA A 494 5.85 9.31 -12.05
N PRO A 495 5.15 9.08 -10.92
CA PRO A 495 3.95 9.76 -10.49
C PRO A 495 3.64 11.12 -11.14
N VAL A 496 2.58 11.35 -11.94
CA VAL A 496 2.24 12.74 -12.34
C VAL A 496 1.91 13.59 -11.10
N LEU A 497 1.22 12.98 -10.14
CA LEU A 497 0.92 13.51 -8.81
C LEU A 497 0.99 12.37 -7.79
N GLY A 498 1.50 12.67 -6.60
CA GLY A 498 1.58 11.74 -5.49
C GLY A 498 2.12 12.46 -4.26
N VAL A 499 1.62 12.14 -3.06
CA VAL A 499 2.17 12.65 -1.79
C VAL A 499 3.68 12.38 -1.72
N ASN A 500 4.16 11.33 -2.41
CA ASN A 500 5.57 11.03 -2.61
C ASN A 500 6.37 12.17 -3.25
N LYS A 501 5.77 13.04 -4.07
CA LYS A 501 6.42 14.25 -4.59
C LYS A 501 6.62 15.29 -3.49
N PHE A 502 5.63 15.53 -2.63
CA PHE A 502 5.79 16.39 -1.46
C PHE A 502 6.81 15.82 -0.46
N ILE A 503 6.77 14.51 -0.20
CA ILE A 503 7.74 13.82 0.67
C ILE A 503 9.14 13.86 0.06
N LYS A 504 9.28 13.62 -1.25
CA LYS A 504 10.56 13.72 -1.96
C LYS A 504 11.07 15.16 -1.95
N GLU A 505 10.21 16.12 -2.25
CA GLU A 505 10.54 17.54 -2.12
C GLU A 505 10.85 17.95 -0.69
N GLN A 506 10.26 17.35 0.36
CA GLN A 506 10.61 17.57 1.77
C GLN A 506 11.94 16.90 2.14
N LYS A 507 12.22 15.68 1.63
CA LYS A 507 13.52 15.02 1.74
C LYS A 507 14.61 15.85 1.03
N ASP A 508 14.27 16.52 -0.08
CA ASP A 508 15.15 17.39 -0.85
C ASP A 508 15.23 18.85 -0.30
N LYS A 509 14.17 19.35 0.36
CA LYS A 509 14.05 20.69 0.97
C LYS A 509 14.45 20.73 2.44
N LYS A 510 14.52 19.59 3.13
CA LYS A 510 15.39 19.49 4.29
C LYS A 510 16.75 19.93 3.75
N PRO A 511 17.36 21.02 4.27
CA PRO A 511 18.79 21.11 4.14
C PRO A 511 19.32 19.73 4.53
N GLN A 512 20.35 19.24 3.87
CA GLN A 512 21.29 18.39 4.59
C GLN A 512 21.70 19.21 5.82
N GLN A 513 20.92 19.12 6.90
CA GLN A 513 21.40 19.29 8.24
C GLN A 513 22.43 18.19 8.30
N ILE A 514 23.66 18.62 8.02
CA ILE A 514 24.88 17.96 8.38
C ILE A 514 24.61 17.41 9.77
N GLU A 515 24.34 16.12 9.81
CA GLU A 515 24.28 15.31 11.01
C GLU A 515 25.73 15.36 11.55
N GLN A 516 26.02 16.42 12.30
CA GLN A 516 27.37 16.79 12.69
C GLN A 516 27.89 15.93 13.84
N THR A 517 27.31 14.74 14.02
CA THR A 517 27.63 13.78 15.08
C THR A 517 28.18 12.45 14.58
N GLU A 518 28.21 12.17 13.26
CA GLU A 518 28.87 10.96 12.71
C GLU A 518 29.96 11.21 11.65
N GLN A 519 30.34 12.45 11.35
CA GLN A 519 31.35 12.73 10.32
C GLN A 519 32.80 12.45 10.72
N CYS A 520 33.05 12.01 11.94
CA CYS A 520 34.40 11.75 12.42
C CYS A 520 34.39 10.66 13.48
N TRP A 521 34.35 9.42 13.00
CA TRP A 521 34.31 8.22 13.80
C TRP A 521 35.43 8.17 14.86
N SER A 522 36.61 8.75 14.58
CA SER A 522 37.75 8.76 15.50
C SER A 522 37.55 9.58 16.77
N LYS A 523 36.58 10.51 16.80
CA LYS A 523 36.20 11.22 18.03
C LYS A 523 35.64 10.28 19.09
N LYS A 524 34.94 9.21 18.69
CA LYS A 524 34.46 8.16 19.62
C LYS A 524 35.64 7.44 20.30
N LEU A 525 36.84 7.52 19.72
CA LEU A 525 38.09 6.95 20.21
C LEU A 525 39.05 8.00 20.82
N ASN A 526 38.58 9.23 21.08
CA ASN A 526 39.37 10.36 21.57
C ASN A 526 40.50 10.86 20.63
N TYR A 527 40.37 10.64 19.32
CA TYR A 527 41.30 11.22 18.33
C TYR A 527 40.62 12.30 17.48
N PRO A 528 41.34 13.38 17.08
CA PRO A 528 40.81 14.42 16.21
C PRO A 528 40.48 13.89 14.80
N CYS A 529 39.82 14.71 14.00
CA CYS A 529 39.47 14.40 12.60
C CYS A 529 40.54 14.94 11.67
N CYS A 530 40.92 14.15 10.67
CA CYS A 530 41.75 14.68 9.60
C CYS A 530 40.91 15.54 8.65
N LYS A 531 41.54 16.52 8.01
CA LYS A 531 41.06 17.15 6.79
C LYS A 531 41.07 16.12 5.66
N CYS A 532 40.14 16.26 4.71
CA CYS A 532 40.05 15.38 3.54
C CYS A 532 41.21 15.49 2.54
N THR A 533 42.24 16.28 2.85
CA THR A 533 43.51 16.34 2.13
C THR A 533 44.54 15.36 2.68
N THR A 534 44.21 14.61 3.72
CA THR A 534 45.12 13.68 4.40
C THR A 534 44.92 12.27 3.89
N TYR A 535 45.99 11.68 3.35
CA TYR A 535 45.97 10.31 2.85
C TYR A 535 46.02 9.31 4.02
N PRO A 536 45.30 8.18 3.94
CA PRO A 536 45.36 7.15 4.96
C PRO A 536 46.74 6.51 5.03
N ILE A 537 47.44 6.72 6.14
CA ILE A 537 48.74 6.07 6.41
C ILE A 537 48.56 4.71 7.11
N TYR A 538 47.36 4.46 7.64
CA TYR A 538 47.02 3.25 8.37
C TYR A 538 45.50 3.04 8.31
N LYS A 539 45.03 1.78 8.33
CA LYS A 539 43.60 1.46 8.32
C LYS A 539 43.33 0.24 9.17
N ASP A 540 42.30 0.30 10.01
CA ASP A 540 41.83 -0.80 10.85
C ASP A 540 40.30 -0.98 10.73
N ASN A 541 39.70 -1.69 11.69
CA ASN A 541 38.26 -1.96 11.72
C ASN A 541 37.41 -0.73 12.03
N ASP A 542 38.00 0.33 12.60
CA ASP A 542 37.30 1.56 12.96
C ASP A 542 37.32 2.58 11.80
N GLY A 543 38.41 2.63 11.03
CA GLY A 543 38.49 3.44 9.81
C GLY A 543 39.91 3.71 9.30
N ALA A 544 40.04 4.72 8.44
CA ALA A 544 41.32 5.11 7.85
C ALA A 544 41.98 6.26 8.62
N TRP A 545 43.21 6.10 9.07
CA TRP A 545 43.93 7.02 9.93
C TRP A 545 44.97 7.85 9.17
N GLY A 546 45.15 9.10 9.59
CA GLY A 546 46.17 10.04 9.10
C GLY A 546 46.94 10.71 10.25
N ILE A 547 47.96 11.50 9.91
CA ILE A 547 48.68 12.36 10.87
C ILE A 547 48.61 13.81 10.38
N GLU A 548 48.11 14.70 11.24
CA GLU A 548 48.12 16.15 11.04
C GLU A 548 48.72 16.85 12.25
N ASN A 549 49.58 17.86 12.04
CA ASN A 549 50.26 18.59 13.12
C ASN A 549 50.93 17.67 14.17
N ASN A 550 51.62 16.61 13.70
CA ASN A 550 52.24 15.58 14.55
C ASN A 550 51.28 14.81 15.47
N SER A 551 49.97 14.79 15.18
CA SER A 551 48.97 14.04 15.95
C SER A 551 48.16 13.10 15.06
N TRP A 552 47.83 11.91 15.57
CA TRP A 552 46.94 10.96 14.90
C TRP A 552 45.53 11.54 14.77
N CYS A 553 44.91 11.32 13.62
CA CYS A 553 43.54 11.72 13.35
C CYS A 553 42.82 10.66 12.50
N GLY A 554 41.50 10.55 12.60
CA GLY A 554 40.69 9.70 11.73
C GLY A 554 40.23 10.45 10.49
N ILE A 555 40.38 9.84 9.33
CA ILE A 555 39.95 10.39 8.05
C ILE A 555 38.44 10.11 7.89
N PRO A 556 37.62 11.14 7.68
CA PRO A 556 36.19 10.98 7.46
C PRO A 556 35.87 10.06 6.27
N ASN A 557 34.88 9.17 6.44
CA ASN A 557 34.46 8.22 5.39
C ASN A 557 33.84 8.90 4.15
N ASN A 558 33.44 10.16 4.27
CA ASN A 558 32.88 10.97 3.19
C ASN A 558 33.93 11.83 2.45
N CYS A 559 35.22 11.67 2.75
CA CYS A 559 36.24 12.35 1.98
C CYS A 559 36.19 11.90 0.50
N PRO A 560 36.25 12.84 -0.46
CA PRO A 560 36.15 12.50 -1.87
C PRO A 560 37.28 11.56 -2.25
N LYS A 561 36.92 10.33 -2.63
CA LYS A 561 37.87 9.37 -3.20
C LYS A 561 38.38 9.96 -4.50
N SER A 562 39.63 10.40 -4.50
CA SER A 562 40.23 10.95 -5.71
C SER A 562 40.44 9.82 -6.70
N GLU A 563 39.93 9.97 -7.93
CA GLU A 563 40.18 9.03 -9.04
C GLU A 563 41.69 8.79 -9.26
N CYS A 564 42.53 9.74 -8.82
CA CYS A 564 43.99 9.68 -8.89
C CYS A 564 44.58 10.04 -7.50
N PRO A 565 45.06 9.06 -6.72
CA PRO A 565 45.54 9.27 -5.36
C PRO A 565 46.55 10.41 -5.17
N GLY A 566 47.48 10.60 -6.11
CA GLY A 566 48.50 11.65 -6.06
C GLY A 566 48.00 13.07 -6.35
N LYS A 567 46.74 13.26 -6.78
CA LYS A 567 46.17 14.60 -7.05
C LYS A 567 46.10 15.47 -5.80
N ILE A 568 45.91 14.84 -4.65
CA ILE A 568 45.90 15.50 -3.34
C ILE A 568 47.29 16.10 -3.02
N TYR A 569 48.36 15.54 -3.58
CA TYR A 569 49.73 15.98 -3.41
C TYR A 569 50.23 16.91 -4.53
N GLY A 570 49.33 17.39 -5.39
CA GLY A 570 49.65 18.31 -6.48
C GLY A 570 50.17 17.63 -7.76
N TYR A 571 50.11 16.29 -7.84
CA TYR A 571 50.45 15.57 -9.07
C TYR A 571 49.23 15.41 -9.97
N ASN A 572 49.41 15.55 -11.28
CA ASN A 572 48.33 15.32 -12.23
C ASN A 572 47.99 13.83 -12.33
N CYS A 573 46.80 13.51 -12.83
CA CYS A 573 46.46 12.15 -13.25
C CYS A 573 47.28 11.75 -14.47
N CYS A 574 47.71 10.50 -14.55
CA CYS A 574 48.32 9.98 -15.77
C CYS A 574 47.29 9.83 -16.89
N ASP A 575 47.70 10.15 -18.12
CA ASP A 575 46.88 9.98 -19.32
C ASP A 575 46.86 8.52 -19.83
N ASN A 576 47.62 7.64 -19.18
CA ASN A 576 47.72 6.22 -19.45
C ASN A 576 47.87 5.40 -18.15
N CYS A 577 47.72 4.08 -18.24
CA CYS A 577 47.78 3.15 -17.11
C CYS A 577 49.17 2.51 -16.91
N ASN A 578 50.25 3.08 -17.47
CA ASN A 578 51.58 2.50 -17.35
C ASN A 578 52.22 2.83 -16.00
N VAL A 579 52.28 1.84 -15.12
CA VAL A 579 52.89 1.95 -13.79
C VAL A 579 54.42 1.87 -13.91
N ILE A 580 55.11 2.88 -13.40
CA ILE A 580 56.58 2.98 -13.34
C ILE A 580 57.09 2.77 -11.91
N SER A 581 56.30 3.16 -10.91
CA SER A 581 56.62 2.96 -9.49
C SER A 581 55.32 2.82 -8.68
N THR A 582 55.39 2.13 -7.55
CA THR A 582 54.29 2.00 -6.59
C THR A 582 54.81 2.32 -5.21
N ASP A 583 54.09 3.16 -4.47
CA ASP A 583 54.37 3.44 -3.06
C ASP A 583 53.07 3.41 -2.23
N GLN A 584 53.13 3.96 -1.01
CA GLN A 584 52.00 3.97 -0.09
C GLN A 584 50.85 4.86 -0.56
N ILE A 585 51.08 5.84 -1.44
CA ILE A 585 50.06 6.74 -2.00
C ILE A 585 49.32 6.05 -3.15
N GLY A 586 50.03 5.24 -3.95
CA GLY A 586 49.44 4.46 -5.02
C GLY A 586 50.40 4.13 -6.15
N ASN A 587 49.85 3.85 -7.32
CA ASN A 587 50.62 3.61 -8.54
C ASN A 587 50.97 4.95 -9.22
N TRP A 588 52.20 5.06 -9.69
CA TRP A 588 52.76 6.27 -10.30
C TRP A 588 53.27 5.98 -11.71
N GLY A 589 53.07 6.95 -12.60
CA GLY A 589 53.58 6.93 -13.97
C GLY A 589 54.25 8.25 -14.34
N ILE A 590 54.60 8.38 -15.61
CA ILE A 590 55.13 9.63 -16.18
C ILE A 590 54.24 10.01 -17.37
N SER A 591 53.68 11.21 -17.33
CA SER A 591 52.99 11.84 -18.47
C SER A 591 53.64 13.18 -18.78
N ASN A 592 53.91 13.46 -20.05
CA ASN A 592 54.59 14.67 -20.53
C ASN A 592 55.91 14.98 -19.78
N GLY A 593 56.66 13.95 -19.39
CA GLY A 593 57.94 14.09 -18.70
C GLY A 593 57.84 14.47 -17.21
N GLN A 594 56.64 14.50 -16.63
CA GLN A 594 56.40 14.78 -15.22
C GLN A 594 55.78 13.57 -14.50
N TRP A 595 56.07 13.42 -13.21
CA TRP A 595 55.41 12.42 -12.36
C TRP A 595 53.90 12.67 -12.30
N CYS A 596 53.14 11.60 -12.47
CA CYS A 596 51.68 11.61 -12.40
C CYS A 596 51.18 10.40 -11.61
N SER A 597 49.99 10.52 -11.03
CA SER A 597 49.31 9.43 -10.32
C SER A 597 48.45 8.63 -11.30
N ILE A 598 48.59 7.31 -11.26
CA ILE A 598 47.75 6.40 -12.05
C ILE A 598 46.32 6.41 -11.48
N LYS A 599 45.33 6.32 -12.35
CA LYS A 599 43.92 6.28 -11.97
C LYS A 599 43.57 4.95 -11.31
N GLU A 600 42.62 4.93 -10.37
CA GLU A 600 42.13 3.66 -9.79
C GLU A 600 41.31 2.81 -10.78
N SER A 601 40.85 3.39 -11.89
CA SER A 601 40.17 2.67 -12.98
C SER A 601 41.14 1.99 -13.96
N CYS A 602 42.44 2.26 -13.80
CA CYS A 602 43.51 1.42 -14.31
C CYS A 602 43.75 0.27 -13.32
#